data_AF-A0A358L2S5-F1
#
_entry.id   AF-A0A358L2S5-F1
#
_cell.length_a   1.000
_cell.length_b   1.000
_cell.length_c   1.000
_cell.angle_alpha   90.00
_cell.angle_beta   90.00
_cell.angle_gamma   90.00
#
_symmetry.space_group_name_H-M   'P 1'
#
loop_
_entity.id
_entity.type
_entity.pdbx_description
1 polymer ?
#
loop_
_entity_poly.entity_id
_entity_poly.type
_entity_poly.pdbx_seq_one_letter_code
_entity_poly.pdbx_strand_id
1 'polypeptide(L)'
;TKDGWLLTAEHTQSIYNGYNKLVLQYAADAMTSENTGTANGHSSGAAINNNGSMFRVLDHGALDFNDKWGLMYVAMYQDTDRDNNNGTTWYTVGVRPMYKWTPIMSTLLEAGYDNVKSQRTGDRNGQYKVTLAQQWQAGDSIWSRPAIRLFATYAKWDEKWGYDTDSGVDNGLAINDTTARTFSRGNDDEVTFGAQMEVWW
;
A
#
# COMPACT_ATOMS: atom_id res chain seq x y z
N THR A 1 -1.23 -10.80 24.66
CA THR A 1 -0.05 -11.62 25.02
C THR A 1 1.20 -10.81 24.78
N LYS A 2 2.31 -11.07 25.49
CA LYS A 2 3.59 -10.36 25.22
C LYS A 2 4.33 -10.95 24.00
N ASP A 3 3.98 -12.18 23.65
CA ASP A 3 4.61 -12.95 22.60
C ASP A 3 3.80 -12.84 21.31
N GLY A 4 4.43 -13.20 20.19
CA GLY A 4 3.79 -13.24 18.88
C GLY A 4 4.69 -13.95 17.88
N TRP A 5 4.10 -14.36 16.78
CA TRP A 5 4.79 -15.11 15.72
C TRP A 5 4.56 -14.44 14.39
N LEU A 6 5.53 -14.54 13.48
CA LEU A 6 5.38 -14.18 12.08
C LEU A 6 5.98 -15.30 11.24
N LEU A 7 5.17 -15.90 10.39
CA LEU A 7 5.59 -16.87 9.40
C LEU A 7 5.49 -16.21 8.02
N THR A 8 6.51 -16.38 7.21
CA THR A 8 6.58 -15.85 5.84
C THR A 8 7.05 -16.95 4.91
N ALA A 9 6.29 -17.18 3.84
CA ALA A 9 6.69 -17.99 2.71
C ALA A 9 6.70 -17.11 1.47
N GLU A 10 7.84 -17.06 0.78
CA GLU A 10 7.99 -16.30 -0.45
C GLU A 10 8.45 -17.23 -1.57
N HIS A 11 7.70 -17.24 -2.68
CA HIS A 11 8.08 -17.93 -3.90
C HIS A 11 8.46 -16.88 -4.96
N THR A 12 9.70 -16.95 -5.45
CA THR A 12 10.19 -16.09 -6.54
C THR A 12 10.25 -16.88 -7.83
N GLN A 13 9.49 -16.44 -8.83
CA GLN A 13 9.50 -16.99 -10.18
C GLN A 13 10.16 -15.99 -11.13
N SER A 14 11.15 -16.43 -11.90
CA SER A 14 11.67 -15.63 -13.02
C SER A 14 10.66 -15.65 -14.18
N ILE A 15 10.30 -14.48 -14.69
CA ILE A 15 9.36 -14.31 -15.82
C ILE A 15 9.90 -13.20 -16.73
N TYR A 16 10.07 -13.50 -18.03
CA TYR A 16 10.73 -12.61 -19.00
C TYR A 16 12.08 -12.12 -18.46
N ASN A 17 12.40 -10.83 -18.65
CA ASN A 17 13.57 -10.18 -18.08
C ASN A 17 13.25 -9.57 -16.71
N GLY A 18 12.63 -10.37 -15.83
CA GLY A 18 12.07 -9.89 -14.58
C GLY A 18 11.70 -11.01 -13.62
N TYR A 19 10.86 -10.67 -12.66
CA TYR A 19 10.41 -11.59 -11.63
C TYR A 19 8.96 -11.35 -11.24
N ASN A 20 8.36 -12.40 -10.71
CA ASN A 20 7.14 -12.39 -9.92
C ASN A 20 7.47 -12.97 -8.53
N LYS A 21 6.92 -12.37 -7.48
CA LYS A 21 7.01 -12.83 -6.10
C LYS A 21 5.61 -13.01 -5.56
N LEU A 22 5.32 -14.22 -5.11
CA LEU A 22 4.14 -14.55 -4.33
C LEU A 22 4.56 -14.73 -2.87
N VAL A 23 3.97 -13.93 -1.99
CA VAL A 23 4.25 -13.92 -0.55
C VAL A 23 2.99 -14.29 0.20
N LEU A 24 3.12 -15.25 1.12
CA LEU A 24 2.11 -15.62 2.10
C LEU A 24 2.66 -15.32 3.49
N GLN A 25 1.93 -14.55 4.29
CA GLN A 25 2.32 -14.25 5.66
C GLN A 25 1.18 -14.51 6.63
N TYR A 26 1.53 -15.05 7.78
CA TYR A 26 0.64 -15.18 8.92
C TYR A 26 1.34 -14.62 10.16
N ALA A 27 0.69 -13.69 10.84
CA ALA A 27 1.16 -13.18 12.13
C ALA A 27 0.13 -13.41 13.24
N ALA A 28 0.61 -13.56 14.46
CA ALA A 28 -0.21 -13.71 15.66
C ALA A 28 0.20 -12.73 16.76
N ASP A 29 -0.79 -12.22 17.47
CA ASP A 29 -0.69 -11.38 18.67
C ASP A 29 0.26 -10.18 18.51
N ALA A 30 1.34 -10.11 19.30
CA ALA A 30 2.25 -8.97 19.34
C ALA A 30 2.89 -8.61 17.98
N MET A 31 2.79 -9.51 17.00
CA MET A 31 3.26 -9.33 15.62
C MET A 31 2.18 -8.81 14.65
N THR A 32 0.95 -8.57 15.11
CA THR A 32 -0.18 -8.02 14.30
C THR A 32 -0.34 -6.50 14.45
N SER A 33 0.56 -5.86 15.20
CA SER A 33 0.49 -4.43 15.50
C SER A 33 0.70 -3.56 14.26
N GLU A 34 -0.04 -2.44 14.24
CA GLU A 34 -0.20 -1.52 13.11
C GLU A 34 0.74 -0.31 13.12
N ASN A 35 1.68 -0.16 14.07
CA ASN A 35 2.56 1.03 14.11
C ASN A 35 3.38 1.26 12.82
N THR A 36 3.33 0.34 11.86
CA THR A 36 3.90 0.50 10.50
C THR A 36 2.94 0.11 9.36
N GLY A 37 1.63 -0.02 9.61
CA GLY A 37 0.63 -0.38 8.57
C GLY A 37 0.79 -1.79 7.98
N THR A 38 1.71 -2.59 8.51
CA THR A 38 2.05 -3.94 8.05
C THR A 38 2.76 -4.68 9.18
N ALA A 39 2.51 -5.98 9.36
CA ALA A 39 3.35 -6.83 10.19
C ALA A 39 4.76 -6.92 9.57
N ASN A 40 5.69 -6.10 10.05
CA ASN A 40 7.04 -5.96 9.49
C ASN A 40 8.10 -6.69 10.33
N GLY A 41 7.73 -7.78 10.99
CA GLY A 41 8.67 -8.53 11.83
C GLY A 41 9.09 -7.79 13.12
N HIS A 42 8.49 -6.64 13.42
CA HIS A 42 8.74 -5.88 14.64
C HIS A 42 7.59 -6.04 15.63
N SER A 43 7.86 -6.73 16.75
CA SER A 43 6.92 -6.78 17.87
C SER A 43 6.73 -5.39 18.44
N SER A 44 5.48 -4.96 18.59
CA SER A 44 5.18 -3.69 19.29
C SER A 44 5.14 -3.84 20.81
N GLY A 45 5.54 -5.01 21.34
CA GLY A 45 5.48 -5.30 22.77
C GLY A 45 4.05 -5.18 23.32
N ALA A 46 3.92 -4.94 24.62
CA ALA A 46 2.63 -4.80 25.32
C ALA A 46 1.84 -3.52 24.95
N ALA A 47 2.21 -2.83 23.87
CA ALA A 47 1.50 -1.66 23.40
C ALA A 47 0.18 -2.07 22.73
N ILE A 48 -0.90 -1.86 23.48
CA ILE A 48 -2.28 -1.69 23.02
C ILE A 48 -2.86 -2.92 22.31
N ASN A 49 -3.59 -3.75 23.08
CA ASN A 49 -4.55 -4.78 22.67
C ASN A 49 -4.49 -5.22 21.19
N ASN A 50 -3.37 -5.81 20.80
CA ASN A 50 -3.07 -6.31 19.46
C ASN A 50 -3.18 -7.85 19.42
N ASN A 51 -3.91 -8.44 20.35
CA ASN A 51 -4.20 -9.87 20.28
C ASN A 51 -5.09 -10.12 19.06
N GLY A 52 -4.81 -11.23 18.38
CA GLY A 52 -5.50 -11.59 17.16
C GLY A 52 -4.55 -12.19 16.13
N SER A 53 -4.95 -12.14 14.87
CA SER A 53 -4.17 -12.69 13.77
C SER A 53 -4.15 -11.74 12.57
N MET A 54 -3.10 -11.86 11.76
CA MET A 54 -3.04 -11.20 10.47
C MET A 54 -2.68 -12.22 9.40
N PHE A 55 -3.45 -12.26 8.32
CA PHE A 55 -3.15 -13.01 7.12
C PHE A 55 -2.87 -12.05 5.96
N ARG A 56 -1.79 -12.29 5.21
CA ARG A 56 -1.45 -11.51 4.02
C ARG A 56 -1.15 -12.44 2.85
N VAL A 57 -1.72 -12.09 1.71
CA VAL A 57 -1.35 -12.60 0.39
C VAL A 57 -0.90 -11.40 -0.44
N LEU A 58 0.32 -11.45 -0.95
CA LEU A 58 0.90 -10.40 -1.78
C LEU A 58 1.47 -11.06 -3.03
N ASP A 59 1.02 -10.61 -4.19
CA ASP A 59 1.65 -10.93 -5.48
C ASP A 59 2.14 -9.64 -6.10
N HIS A 60 3.45 -9.56 -6.36
CA HIS A 60 4.04 -8.39 -6.97
C HIS A 60 5.17 -8.78 -7.90
N GLY A 61 5.45 -7.94 -8.87
CA GLY A 61 6.46 -8.25 -9.86
C GLY A 61 6.95 -7.05 -10.62
N ALA A 62 8.06 -7.26 -11.30
CA ALA A 62 8.61 -6.31 -12.24
C ALA A 62 9.16 -7.07 -13.44
N LEU A 63 8.80 -6.63 -14.63
CA LEU A 63 9.26 -7.26 -15.86
C LEU A 63 9.43 -6.24 -16.98
N ASP A 64 10.49 -6.42 -17.76
CA ASP A 64 10.70 -5.71 -19.01
C ASP A 64 10.32 -6.63 -20.19
N PHE A 65 9.59 -6.10 -21.17
CA PHE A 65 9.11 -6.84 -22.34
C PHE A 65 9.16 -6.01 -23.63
N ASN A 66 9.49 -6.68 -24.74
CA ASN A 66 9.56 -6.12 -26.09
C ASN A 66 10.42 -4.85 -26.23
N ASP A 67 11.50 -4.74 -25.44
CA ASP A 67 12.49 -3.65 -25.39
C ASP A 67 11.96 -2.23 -25.10
N LYS A 68 10.64 -2.01 -25.19
CA LYS A 68 9.98 -0.71 -25.04
C LYS A 68 9.17 -0.58 -23.76
N TRP A 69 8.76 -1.70 -23.17
CA TRP A 69 7.88 -1.66 -22.00
C TRP A 69 8.59 -2.25 -20.79
N GLY A 70 8.50 -1.52 -19.68
CA GLY A 70 8.67 -2.04 -18.34
C GLY A 70 7.32 -2.05 -17.64
N LEU A 71 7.09 -2.99 -16.74
CA LEU A 71 5.89 -3.05 -15.92
C LEU A 71 6.28 -3.43 -14.50
N MET A 72 5.76 -2.67 -13.54
CA MET A 72 5.62 -3.13 -12.17
C MET A 72 4.16 -3.27 -11.82
N TYR A 73 3.85 -4.20 -10.93
CA TYR A 73 2.50 -4.38 -10.45
C TYR A 73 2.51 -4.93 -9.02
N VAL A 74 1.39 -4.72 -8.34
CA VAL A 74 1.11 -5.26 -7.01
C VAL A 74 -0.36 -5.63 -6.91
N ALA A 75 -0.64 -6.73 -6.25
CA ALA A 75 -1.95 -7.10 -5.75
C ALA A 75 -1.77 -7.65 -4.34
N MET A 76 -2.53 -7.13 -3.38
CA MET A 76 -2.43 -7.55 -2.00
C MET A 76 -3.81 -7.66 -1.39
N TYR A 77 -3.98 -8.71 -0.61
CA TYR A 77 -5.02 -8.86 0.38
C TYR A 77 -4.36 -9.01 1.75
N GLN A 78 -4.82 -8.21 2.70
CA GLN A 78 -4.42 -8.31 4.10
C GLN A 78 -5.67 -8.29 4.97
N ASP A 79 -5.78 -9.24 5.87
CA ASP A 79 -6.81 -9.27 6.89
C ASP A 79 -6.15 -9.28 8.25
N THR A 80 -6.39 -8.24 9.02
CA THR A 80 -5.96 -8.11 10.41
C THR A 80 -7.21 -8.25 11.25
N ASP A 81 -7.39 -9.42 11.85
CA ASP A 81 -8.49 -9.73 12.76
C ASP A 81 -7.99 -9.57 14.20
N ARG A 82 -8.57 -8.63 14.95
CA ARG A 82 -8.21 -8.37 16.35
C ARG A 82 -9.33 -8.73 17.30
N ASP A 83 -8.96 -9.24 18.47
CA ASP A 83 -9.91 -9.59 19.54
C ASP A 83 -10.72 -8.38 20.03
N ASN A 84 -10.18 -7.17 19.90
CA ASN A 84 -10.85 -5.92 20.26
C ASN A 84 -11.79 -5.38 19.16
N ASN A 85 -11.96 -6.14 18.08
CA ASN A 85 -12.70 -5.78 16.88
C ASN A 85 -12.20 -4.51 16.18
N ASN A 86 -10.97 -4.05 16.44
CA ASN A 86 -10.40 -2.82 15.87
C ASN A 86 -9.28 -3.14 14.86
N GLY A 87 -9.43 -4.25 14.14
CA GLY A 87 -8.62 -4.62 12.99
C GLY A 87 -9.18 -4.08 11.67
N THR A 88 -8.60 -4.54 10.56
CA THR A 88 -8.94 -4.07 9.21
C THR A 88 -8.77 -5.16 8.16
N THR A 89 -9.61 -5.10 7.11
CA THR A 89 -9.40 -5.88 5.89
C THR A 89 -9.03 -4.94 4.75
N TRP A 90 -7.81 -5.04 4.24
CA TRP A 90 -7.24 -4.17 3.21
C TRP A 90 -6.99 -4.92 1.89
N TYR A 91 -7.46 -4.32 0.82
CA TYR A 91 -7.16 -4.70 -0.55
C TYR A 91 -6.40 -3.57 -1.22
N THR A 92 -5.29 -3.89 -1.88
CA THR A 92 -4.62 -2.94 -2.77
C THR A 92 -4.26 -3.61 -4.09
N VAL A 93 -4.45 -2.87 -5.17
CA VAL A 93 -4.00 -3.27 -6.51
C VAL A 93 -3.38 -2.06 -7.20
N GLY A 94 -2.28 -2.30 -7.90
CA GLY A 94 -1.59 -1.23 -8.60
C GLY A 94 -0.79 -1.74 -9.78
N VAL A 95 -0.69 -0.91 -10.80
CA VAL A 95 0.11 -1.15 -12.00
C VAL A 95 0.89 0.10 -12.36
N ARG A 96 2.13 -0.10 -12.80
CA ARG A 96 3.03 0.95 -13.23
C ARG A 96 3.74 0.56 -14.52
N PRO A 97 3.09 0.70 -15.69
CA PRO A 97 3.77 0.58 -16.96
C PRO A 97 4.71 1.77 -17.21
N MET A 98 5.84 1.48 -17.82
CA MET A 98 6.85 2.41 -18.30
C MET A 98 7.04 2.19 -19.79
N TYR A 99 6.81 3.23 -20.59
CA TYR A 99 7.11 3.24 -22.01
C TYR A 99 8.43 3.96 -22.28
N LYS A 100 9.38 3.27 -22.91
CA LYS A 100 10.73 3.74 -23.20
C LYS A 100 10.75 4.42 -24.56
N TRP A 101 10.91 5.74 -24.59
CA TRP A 101 11.09 6.51 -25.83
C TRP A 101 12.51 6.37 -26.36
N THR A 102 13.48 6.46 -25.45
CA THR A 102 14.91 6.29 -25.70
C THR A 102 15.52 5.50 -24.53
N PRO A 103 16.78 5.05 -24.63
CA PRO A 103 17.44 4.36 -23.52
C PRO A 103 17.53 5.17 -22.22
N ILE A 104 17.29 6.49 -22.25
CA ILE A 104 17.39 7.38 -21.08
C ILE A 104 16.12 8.21 -20.82
N MET A 105 15.05 8.01 -21.60
CA MET A 105 13.82 8.80 -21.51
C MET A 105 12.58 7.90 -21.60
N SER A 106 11.64 8.08 -20.68
CA SER A 106 10.43 7.26 -20.59
C SER A 106 9.21 8.05 -20.11
N THR A 107 8.02 7.53 -20.41
CA THR A 107 6.77 7.95 -19.77
C THR A 107 6.30 6.84 -18.86
N LEU A 108 5.98 7.16 -17.62
CA LEU A 108 5.41 6.24 -16.64
C LEU A 108 3.95 6.63 -16.38
N LEU A 109 3.10 5.62 -16.32
CA LEU A 109 1.76 5.73 -15.77
C LEU A 109 1.72 4.87 -14.52
N GLU A 110 1.19 5.37 -13.42
CA GLU A 110 0.89 4.59 -12.22
C GLU A 110 -0.60 4.70 -11.93
N ALA A 111 -1.28 3.57 -11.79
CA ALA A 111 -2.66 3.51 -11.35
C ALA A 111 -2.72 2.58 -10.13
N GLY A 112 -3.27 3.08 -9.04
CA GLY A 112 -3.41 2.34 -7.78
C GLY A 112 -4.82 2.48 -7.22
N TYR A 113 -5.30 1.44 -6.57
CA TYR A 113 -6.56 1.42 -5.85
C TYR A 113 -6.39 0.74 -4.49
N ASP A 114 -6.88 1.40 -3.46
CA ASP A 114 -6.94 0.90 -2.10
C ASP A 114 -8.39 0.82 -1.62
N ASN A 115 -8.71 -0.26 -0.91
CA ASN A 115 -9.98 -0.43 -0.22
C ASN A 115 -9.75 -1.04 1.16
N VAL A 116 -10.14 -0.32 2.21
CA VAL A 116 -9.94 -0.73 3.60
C VAL A 116 -11.28 -0.81 4.33
N LYS A 117 -11.62 -2.00 4.81
CA LYS A 117 -12.79 -2.23 5.67
C LYS A 117 -12.38 -2.16 7.13
N SER A 118 -13.09 -1.39 7.94
CA SER A 118 -12.98 -1.44 9.40
C SER A 118 -13.63 -2.73 9.92
N GLN A 119 -12.92 -3.48 10.77
CA GLN A 119 -13.51 -4.61 11.50
C GLN A 119 -14.60 -4.13 12.46
N ARG A 120 -14.40 -2.95 13.08
CA ARG A 120 -15.24 -2.42 14.16
C ARG A 120 -16.58 -1.93 13.66
N THR A 121 -16.56 -1.15 12.59
CA THR A 121 -17.75 -0.48 12.07
C THR A 121 -18.36 -1.21 10.87
N GLY A 122 -17.57 -2.04 10.19
CA GLY A 122 -17.98 -2.74 8.99
C GLY A 122 -17.95 -1.91 7.71
N ASP A 123 -17.73 -0.59 7.81
CA ASP A 123 -17.68 0.31 6.66
C ASP A 123 -16.34 0.25 5.93
N ARG A 124 -16.34 0.74 4.68
CA ARG A 124 -15.18 0.72 3.77
C ARG A 124 -14.78 2.13 3.35
N ASN A 125 -13.47 2.37 3.38
CA ASN A 125 -12.81 3.51 2.76
C ASN A 125 -12.20 3.06 1.44
N GLY A 126 -12.32 3.89 0.41
CA GLY A 126 -11.74 3.61 -0.90
C GLY A 126 -10.99 4.81 -1.45
N GLN A 127 -9.88 4.56 -2.14
CA GLN A 127 -9.14 5.59 -2.87
C GLN A 127 -8.57 5.01 -4.15
N TYR A 128 -8.69 5.72 -5.26
CA TYR A 128 -7.84 5.47 -6.43
C TYR A 128 -6.95 6.68 -6.71
N LYS A 129 -5.78 6.38 -7.27
CA LYS A 129 -4.78 7.37 -7.67
C LYS A 129 -4.27 7.04 -9.05
N VAL A 130 -4.14 8.06 -9.88
CA VAL A 130 -3.52 7.96 -11.20
C VAL A 130 -2.44 9.02 -11.32
N THR A 131 -1.22 8.59 -11.67
CA THR A 131 -0.06 9.47 -11.86
C THR A 131 0.48 9.26 -13.26
N LEU A 132 0.67 10.36 -14.01
CA LEU A 132 1.42 10.37 -15.26
C LEU A 132 2.72 11.12 -15.04
N ALA A 133 3.84 10.52 -15.45
CA ALA A 133 5.16 11.12 -15.29
C ALA A 133 6.02 10.98 -16.55
N GLN A 134 6.72 12.07 -16.90
CA GLN A 134 7.83 12.03 -17.83
C GLN A 134 9.12 11.88 -17.04
N GLN A 135 9.94 10.89 -17.39
CA GLN A 135 11.15 10.53 -16.65
C GLN A 135 12.38 10.51 -17.56
N TRP A 136 13.51 10.93 -16.99
CA TRP A 136 14.85 10.66 -17.50
C TRP A 136 15.63 9.85 -16.48
N GLN A 137 16.21 8.74 -16.91
CA GLN A 137 16.88 7.81 -16.01
C GLN A 137 18.21 7.29 -16.58
N ALA A 138 19.13 6.93 -15.69
CA ALA A 138 20.45 6.39 -16.06
C ALA A 138 20.38 4.88 -16.41
N GLY A 139 19.73 4.55 -17.52
CA GLY A 139 19.59 3.19 -18.03
C GLY A 139 18.22 2.90 -18.62
N ASP A 140 18.06 1.71 -19.18
CA ASP A 140 16.88 1.31 -19.95
C ASP A 140 15.95 0.36 -19.19
N SER A 141 16.05 0.26 -17.86
CA SER A 141 15.15 -0.54 -17.02
C SER A 141 14.28 0.34 -16.12
N ILE A 142 13.12 -0.17 -15.72
CA ILE A 142 12.26 0.46 -14.71
C ILE A 142 12.94 0.57 -13.33
N TRP A 143 13.97 -0.24 -13.10
CA TRP A 143 14.84 -0.21 -11.93
C TRP A 143 16.05 0.74 -12.07
N SER A 144 16.29 1.31 -13.25
CA SER A 144 17.44 2.19 -13.46
C SER A 144 17.30 3.47 -12.65
N ARG A 145 18.35 3.82 -11.91
CA ARG A 145 18.50 5.05 -11.13
C ARG A 145 19.91 5.62 -11.30
N PRO A 146 20.12 6.95 -11.13
CA PRO A 146 19.15 8.00 -10.78
C PRO A 146 18.03 8.19 -11.81
N ALA A 147 16.90 8.72 -11.36
CA ALA A 147 15.78 9.13 -12.18
C ALA A 147 15.29 10.53 -11.78
N ILE A 148 15.03 11.39 -12.77
CA ILE A 148 14.39 12.70 -12.61
C ILE A 148 13.02 12.64 -13.29
N ARG A 149 11.99 13.14 -12.62
CA ARG A 149 10.59 13.05 -13.07
C ARG A 149 9.93 14.43 -13.06
N LEU A 150 9.12 14.69 -14.07
CA LEU A 150 8.03 15.66 -14.04
C LEU A 150 6.72 14.88 -14.01
N PHE A 151 5.84 15.17 -13.06
CA PHE A 151 4.64 14.36 -12.85
C PHE A 151 3.40 15.21 -12.59
N ALA A 152 2.25 14.60 -12.87
CA ALA A 152 0.95 15.02 -12.42
C ALA A 152 0.21 13.81 -11.84
N THR A 153 -0.46 14.00 -10.71
CA THR A 153 -1.20 12.98 -9.98
C THR A 153 -2.60 13.49 -9.71
N TYR A 154 -3.59 12.65 -9.98
CA TYR A 154 -4.96 12.83 -9.52
C TYR A 154 -5.29 11.71 -8.52
N ALA A 155 -5.93 12.06 -7.42
CA ALA A 155 -6.46 11.10 -6.47
C ALA A 155 -7.91 11.45 -6.15
N LYS A 156 -8.73 10.41 -6.01
CA LYS A 156 -10.10 10.54 -5.52
C LYS A 156 -10.34 9.50 -4.44
N TRP A 157 -10.99 9.91 -3.36
CA TRP A 157 -11.34 9.05 -2.25
C TRP A 157 -12.80 9.21 -1.83
N ASP A 158 -13.32 8.14 -1.24
CA ASP A 158 -14.61 8.11 -0.54
C ASP A 158 -14.38 7.33 0.76
N GLU A 159 -14.26 8.07 1.85
CA GLU A 159 -14.04 7.55 3.18
C GLU A 159 -15.26 7.78 4.06
N LYS A 160 -15.59 6.77 4.86
CA LYS A 160 -16.80 6.72 5.71
C LYS A 160 -16.45 6.51 7.17
N TRP A 161 -15.19 6.24 7.48
CA TRP A 161 -14.72 5.99 8.84
C TRP A 161 -13.29 6.47 9.01
N GLY A 162 -12.91 6.78 10.25
CA GLY A 162 -11.55 7.12 10.64
C GLY A 162 -11.26 6.69 12.07
N TYR A 163 -10.02 6.84 12.51
CA TYR A 163 -9.66 6.60 13.90
C TYR A 163 -9.92 7.87 14.72
N ASP A 164 -10.59 7.73 15.87
CA ASP A 164 -10.73 8.87 16.77
C ASP A 164 -9.38 9.23 17.38
N THR A 165 -9.01 10.51 17.26
CA THR A 165 -7.76 11.06 17.80
C THR A 165 -8.00 11.96 19.02
N ASP A 166 -9.24 12.09 19.46
CA ASP A 166 -9.56 12.87 20.65
C ASP A 166 -9.09 12.18 21.93
N SER A 167 -8.89 12.97 22.99
CA SER A 167 -8.64 12.43 24.32
C SER A 167 -9.91 11.79 24.88
N GLY A 168 -9.87 10.52 25.27
CA GLY A 168 -11.03 9.85 25.85
C GLY A 168 -10.96 8.34 25.77
N VAL A 169 -12.07 7.70 26.12
CA VAL A 169 -12.23 6.23 26.09
C VAL A 169 -12.24 5.67 24.67
N ASP A 170 -12.62 6.50 23.69
CA ASP A 170 -12.73 6.11 22.29
C ASP A 170 -11.46 6.39 21.46
N ASN A 171 -10.42 6.98 22.07
CA ASN A 171 -9.15 7.27 21.40
C ASN A 171 -8.55 5.99 20.77
N GLY A 172 -8.23 6.07 19.47
CA GLY A 172 -7.66 4.99 18.68
C GLY A 172 -8.68 3.97 18.19
N LEU A 173 -9.97 4.15 18.44
CA LEU A 173 -11.03 3.29 17.93
C LEU A 173 -11.50 3.78 16.55
N ALA A 174 -11.80 2.84 15.66
CA ALA A 174 -12.41 3.16 14.38
C ALA A 174 -13.87 3.58 14.57
N ILE A 175 -14.24 4.76 14.06
CA ILE A 175 -15.58 5.35 14.17
C ILE A 175 -16.05 5.79 12.78
N ASN A 176 -17.34 5.56 12.51
CA ASN A 176 -17.98 6.05 11.30
C ASN A 176 -18.19 7.56 11.33
N ASP A 177 -18.09 8.17 10.16
CA ASP A 177 -18.52 9.54 9.97
C ASP A 177 -20.02 9.66 10.25
N THR A 178 -20.40 10.81 10.79
CA THR A 178 -21.78 11.17 11.07
C THR A 178 -22.08 12.53 10.44
N THR A 179 -23.35 12.92 10.39
CA THR A 179 -23.73 14.27 9.93
C THR A 179 -23.15 15.39 10.80
N ALA A 180 -22.77 15.11 12.04
CA ALA A 180 -22.25 16.10 12.98
C ALA A 180 -20.71 16.13 13.07
N ARG A 181 -20.04 15.05 12.64
CA ARG A 181 -18.59 14.89 12.82
C ARG A 181 -18.02 13.91 11.79
N THR A 182 -16.93 14.34 11.16
CA THR A 182 -16.12 13.54 10.25
C THR A 182 -14.83 13.15 10.95
N PHE A 183 -14.52 11.85 10.98
CA PHE A 183 -13.28 11.25 11.47
C PHE A 183 -12.35 10.86 10.32
N SER A 184 -12.88 10.76 9.10
CA SER A 184 -12.15 10.42 7.88
C SER A 184 -11.71 11.65 7.06
N ARG A 185 -11.12 11.43 5.88
CA ARG A 185 -10.85 12.49 4.88
C ARG A 185 -12.09 12.83 4.04
N GLY A 186 -13.24 12.24 4.33
CA GLY A 186 -14.51 12.46 3.63
C GLY A 186 -14.53 11.90 2.21
N ASN A 187 -15.32 12.53 1.35
CA ASN A 187 -15.42 12.21 -0.07
C ASN A 187 -14.98 13.42 -0.87
N ASP A 188 -13.78 13.33 -1.43
CA ASP A 188 -13.14 14.46 -2.10
C ASP A 188 -12.19 13.97 -3.20
N ASP A 189 -11.64 14.91 -3.96
CA ASP A 189 -10.59 14.66 -4.95
C ASP A 189 -9.56 15.79 -5.00
N GLU A 190 -8.36 15.49 -5.52
CA GLU A 190 -7.29 16.48 -5.60
C GLU A 190 -6.30 16.17 -6.73
N VAL A 191 -5.70 17.24 -7.28
CA VAL A 191 -4.64 17.20 -8.30
C VAL A 191 -3.35 17.81 -7.76
N THR A 192 -2.24 17.10 -7.95
CA THR A 192 -0.90 17.61 -7.66
C THR A 192 0.01 17.45 -8.87
N PHE A 193 1.03 18.30 -8.99
CA PHE A 193 2.04 18.19 -10.04
C PHE A 193 3.37 18.76 -9.55
N GLY A 194 4.48 18.32 -10.14
CA GLY A 194 5.79 18.79 -9.72
C GLY A 194 6.95 18.06 -10.37
N ALA A 195 8.13 18.30 -9.81
CA ALA A 195 9.37 17.63 -10.18
C ALA A 195 9.93 16.83 -8.99
N GLN A 196 10.54 15.68 -9.26
CA GLN A 196 11.14 14.80 -8.25
C GLN A 196 12.43 14.17 -8.78
N MET A 197 13.35 13.83 -7.90
CA MET A 197 14.53 13.00 -8.17
C MET A 197 14.58 11.82 -7.19
N GLU A 198 15.00 10.64 -7.67
CA GLU A 198 15.18 9.42 -6.88
C GLU A 198 16.48 8.72 -7.29
N VAL A 199 17.27 8.23 -6.32
CA VAL A 199 18.56 7.56 -6.58
C VAL A 199 18.93 6.56 -5.49
N TRP A 200 19.64 5.51 -5.89
CA TRP A 200 20.41 4.59 -5.04
C TRP A 200 21.73 4.25 -5.77
N TRP A 201 22.81 3.99 -5.03
CA TRP A 201 24.14 3.70 -5.58
C TRP A 201 24.87 2.59 -4.80
#